data_AF-A0A1H7DL95-F1
#
_entry.id   AF-A0A1H7DL95-F1
#
_cell.length_a   1.000
_cell.length_b   1.000
_cell.length_c   1.000
_cell.angle_alpha   90.00
_cell.angle_beta   90.00
_cell.angle_gamma   90.00
#
_symmetry.space_group_name_H-M   'P 1'
#
loop_
_entity.id
_entity.type
_entity.pdbx_description
1 polymer ?
#
loop_
_entity_poly.entity_id
_entity_poly.type
_entity_poly.pdbx_seq_one_letter_code
_entity_poly.pdbx_strand_id
1 'polypeptide(L)'
;MVDTPPAVRLEDLAPLPYQQALAAHLQAHEADAWRWAASAEAREEHATAVRTELLRSSYRLDAGAHPELHANASLAAQRLGVTAPLTLYQAPAGSGSAMNAAIYVVPGEAHIVLSGPLLERLQGLELQAVIGHELAHYLLWERDGGKHHVVDRLLHATSGDPRADASHLQAARRHALYTEAFADRGGCVACGGALEPAVSALIKIETGLAQVNVASYLAQAEEICADPAMQTRGVSHPEVFVRARALRLWTERQPDADEWLAAALEGPLDLATLDMLGQQRVSALTRGAIAQLLQRPFLQSEPLLAHARRFFPDFVPPPSAMPPPEAVPAGLHGYLASVLVDFVAADPELDDVTLAAALGLADALGCAEPFEQRVVKDLRFPKRSLTRVKREAEALLDKAATQRPQAAAA
;
A
#
# COMPACT_ATOMS: atom_id res chain seq x y z
N MET A 1 -24.75 -28.28 10.66
CA MET A 1 -25.18 -27.16 9.81
C MET A 1 -23.90 -26.51 9.35
N VAL A 2 -23.60 -26.56 8.05
CA VAL A 2 -22.45 -25.84 7.49
C VAL A 2 -22.85 -24.37 7.54
N ASP A 3 -22.31 -23.61 8.50
CA ASP A 3 -22.50 -22.16 8.54
C ASP A 3 -22.00 -21.62 7.21
N THR A 4 -22.95 -21.27 6.35
CA THR A 4 -22.62 -20.58 5.11
C THR A 4 -22.17 -19.18 5.54
N PRO A 5 -20.94 -18.75 5.21
CA PRO A 5 -20.45 -17.43 5.62
C PRO A 5 -21.46 -16.35 5.18
N PRO A 6 -21.60 -15.24 5.93
CA PRO A 6 -22.55 -14.21 5.60
C PRO A 6 -22.22 -13.64 4.21
N ALA A 7 -23.20 -13.66 3.31
CA ALA A 7 -23.03 -13.07 1.99
C ALA A 7 -22.67 -11.59 2.12
N VAL A 8 -21.49 -11.23 1.63
CA VAL A 8 -21.03 -9.83 1.47
C VAL A 8 -21.90 -9.10 0.45
N ARG A 9 -22.10 -7.80 0.67
CA ARG A 9 -23.01 -6.96 -0.12
C ARG A 9 -22.38 -5.61 -0.45
N LEU A 10 -23.09 -4.78 -1.21
CA LEU A 10 -22.62 -3.45 -1.61
C LEU A 10 -22.25 -2.57 -0.41
N GLU A 11 -22.98 -2.69 0.71
CA GLU A 11 -22.67 -1.96 1.95
C GLU A 11 -21.31 -2.34 2.56
N ASP A 12 -20.80 -3.54 2.27
CA ASP A 12 -19.49 -4.00 2.74
C ASP A 12 -18.34 -3.55 1.82
N LEU A 13 -18.66 -3.12 0.59
CA LEU A 13 -17.68 -2.65 -0.38
C LEU A 13 -17.34 -1.19 -0.06
N ALA A 14 -16.18 -0.92 0.51
CA ALA A 14 -15.67 0.42 0.80
C ALA A 14 -14.22 0.58 0.28
N PRO A 15 -13.77 1.80 -0.11
CA PRO A 15 -12.37 2.03 -0.45
C PRO A 15 -11.45 1.59 0.69
N LEU A 16 -10.36 0.91 0.36
CA LEU A 16 -9.43 0.37 1.37
C LEU A 16 -8.71 1.49 2.13
N PRO A 17 -8.29 1.26 3.40
CA PRO A 17 -7.63 2.29 4.21
C PRO A 17 -6.44 2.97 3.51
N TYR A 18 -5.63 2.21 2.78
CA TYR A 18 -4.52 2.74 1.98
C TYR A 18 -4.99 3.75 0.93
N GLN A 19 -6.05 3.44 0.16
CA GLN A 19 -6.57 4.32 -0.89
C GLN A 19 -7.10 5.64 -0.30
N GLN A 20 -7.72 5.58 0.88
CA GLN A 20 -8.20 6.77 1.58
C GLN A 20 -7.04 7.63 2.09
N ALA A 21 -6.03 7.00 2.70
CA ALA A 21 -4.84 7.68 3.21
C ALA A 21 -4.03 8.35 2.08
N LEU A 22 -3.86 7.66 0.96
CA LEU A 22 -3.14 8.20 -0.19
C LEU A 22 -3.86 9.40 -0.82
N ALA A 23 -5.19 9.30 -0.98
CA ALA A 23 -6.00 10.42 -1.46
C ALA A 23 -5.88 11.64 -0.54
N ALA A 24 -5.99 11.44 0.78
CA ALA A 24 -5.84 12.53 1.75
C ALA A 24 -4.43 13.14 1.73
N HIS A 25 -3.40 12.30 1.60
CA HIS A 25 -2.00 12.74 1.51
C HIS A 25 -1.78 13.64 0.30
N LEU A 26 -2.12 13.15 -0.90
CA LEU A 26 -1.96 13.89 -2.16
C LEU A 26 -2.77 15.18 -2.17
N GLN A 27 -4.00 15.16 -1.65
CA GLN A 27 -4.83 16.35 -1.57
C GLN A 27 -4.21 17.43 -0.66
N ALA A 28 -3.58 17.03 0.44
CA ALA A 28 -3.00 17.95 1.42
C ALA A 28 -1.62 18.49 1.00
N HIS A 29 -0.79 17.68 0.34
CA HIS A 29 0.61 18.01 0.07
C HIS A 29 0.91 18.34 -1.40
N GLU A 30 0.07 17.86 -2.33
CA GLU A 30 0.23 18.05 -3.78
C GLU A 30 -0.93 18.89 -4.35
N ALA A 31 -1.29 19.98 -3.67
CA ALA A 31 -2.51 20.74 -3.96
C ALA A 31 -2.60 21.24 -5.42
N ASP A 32 -1.47 21.60 -6.03
CA ASP A 32 -1.43 22.11 -7.40
C ASP A 32 -1.62 20.98 -8.42
N ALA A 33 -0.90 19.86 -8.24
CA ALA A 33 -1.06 18.65 -9.05
C ALA A 33 -2.48 18.07 -8.89
N TRP A 34 -3.03 18.09 -7.68
CA TRP A 34 -4.40 17.70 -7.40
C TRP A 34 -5.41 18.55 -8.17
N ARG A 35 -5.27 19.89 -8.14
CA ARG A 35 -6.16 20.78 -8.90
C ARG A 35 -6.09 20.54 -10.40
N TRP A 36 -4.89 20.31 -10.94
CA TRP A 36 -4.73 19.94 -12.34
C TRP A 36 -5.41 18.60 -12.66
N ALA A 37 -5.14 17.55 -11.90
CA ALA A 37 -5.71 16.22 -12.11
C ALA A 37 -7.24 16.21 -11.89
N ALA A 38 -7.77 17.13 -11.09
CA ALA A 38 -9.21 17.32 -10.90
C ALA A 38 -9.86 18.22 -11.97
N SER A 39 -9.10 18.89 -12.84
CA SER A 39 -9.63 19.85 -13.82
C SER A 39 -10.53 19.19 -14.88
N ALA A 40 -11.42 19.99 -15.49
CA ALA A 40 -12.29 19.51 -16.57
C ALA A 40 -11.49 19.17 -17.84
N GLU A 41 -10.44 19.94 -18.14
CA GLU A 41 -9.55 19.72 -19.27
C GLU A 41 -8.88 18.34 -19.22
N ALA A 42 -8.27 17.98 -18.09
CA ALA A 42 -7.64 16.66 -17.90
C ALA A 42 -8.66 15.51 -18.05
N ARG A 43 -9.92 15.71 -17.66
CA ARG A 43 -10.99 14.72 -17.82
C ARG A 43 -11.42 14.58 -19.29
N GLU A 44 -11.54 15.69 -20.00
CA GLU A 44 -12.02 15.72 -21.38
C GLU A 44 -10.97 15.18 -22.37
N GLU A 45 -9.69 15.52 -22.17
CA GLU A 45 -8.59 14.97 -22.96
C GLU A 45 -8.53 13.44 -22.83
N HIS A 46 -8.58 12.94 -21.59
CA HIS A 46 -8.62 11.51 -21.32
C HIS A 46 -9.85 10.84 -21.97
N ALA A 47 -11.05 11.41 -21.79
CA ALA A 47 -12.28 10.86 -22.35
C ALA A 47 -12.26 10.80 -23.89
N THR A 48 -11.68 11.80 -24.54
CA THR A 48 -11.57 11.86 -26.01
C THR A 48 -10.59 10.79 -26.53
N ALA A 49 -9.46 10.62 -25.86
CA ALA A 49 -8.49 9.57 -26.20
C ALA A 49 -9.11 8.17 -26.07
N VAL A 50 -9.81 7.93 -24.96
CA VAL A 50 -10.51 6.65 -24.68
C VAL A 50 -11.57 6.33 -25.73
N ARG A 51 -12.47 7.28 -26.05
CA ARG A 51 -13.52 7.06 -27.06
C ARG A 51 -12.93 6.74 -28.44
N THR A 52 -11.86 7.44 -28.82
CA THR A 52 -11.19 7.22 -30.11
C THR A 52 -10.58 5.83 -30.19
N GLU A 53 -9.95 5.37 -29.12
CA GLU A 53 -9.34 4.04 -29.06
C GLU A 53 -10.40 2.94 -29.12
N LEU A 54 -11.42 3.01 -28.26
CA LEU A 54 -12.52 2.03 -28.22
C LEU A 54 -13.17 1.78 -29.58
N LEU A 55 -13.50 2.86 -30.31
CA LEU A 55 -14.14 2.76 -31.63
C LEU A 55 -13.22 2.18 -32.72
N ARG A 56 -11.90 2.31 -32.55
CA ARG A 56 -10.92 1.84 -33.54
C ARG A 56 -10.53 0.39 -33.31
N SER A 57 -10.45 -0.05 -32.06
CA SER A 57 -9.80 -1.31 -31.67
C SER A 57 -10.74 -2.35 -31.07
N SER A 58 -12.07 -2.18 -31.17
CA SER A 58 -13.01 -3.15 -30.61
C SER A 58 -14.32 -3.29 -31.40
N TYR A 59 -14.97 -4.45 -31.25
CA TYR A 59 -16.29 -4.76 -31.82
C TYR A 59 -17.37 -4.61 -30.74
N ARG A 60 -18.37 -3.76 -30.98
CA ARG A 60 -19.48 -3.57 -30.04
C ARG A 60 -20.39 -4.80 -30.01
N LEU A 61 -20.69 -5.29 -28.80
CA LEU A 61 -21.55 -6.45 -28.57
C LEU A 61 -23.00 -5.99 -28.35
N ASP A 62 -23.85 -6.10 -29.38
CA ASP A 62 -25.25 -5.70 -29.31
C ASP A 62 -26.10 -6.60 -28.41
N ALA A 63 -27.03 -5.98 -27.67
CA ALA A 63 -27.91 -6.70 -26.73
C ALA A 63 -28.79 -7.77 -27.38
N GLY A 64 -29.22 -7.53 -28.64
CA GLY A 64 -30.00 -8.52 -29.39
C GLY A 64 -29.20 -9.76 -29.80
N ALA A 65 -27.89 -9.62 -30.04
CA ALA A 65 -27.02 -10.71 -30.41
C ALA A 65 -26.43 -11.44 -29.19
N HIS A 66 -26.30 -10.75 -28.06
CA HIS A 66 -25.68 -11.27 -26.83
C HIS A 66 -26.58 -11.10 -25.59
N PRO A 67 -27.81 -11.66 -25.59
CA PRO A 67 -28.80 -11.39 -24.53
C PRO A 67 -28.35 -11.85 -23.14
N GLU A 68 -27.71 -13.02 -23.04
CA GLU A 68 -27.23 -13.54 -21.75
C GLU A 68 -26.10 -12.69 -21.16
N LEU A 69 -25.17 -12.22 -22.00
CA LEU A 69 -24.10 -11.32 -21.57
C LEU A 69 -24.68 -10.02 -21.00
N HIS A 70 -25.62 -9.40 -21.71
CA HIS A 70 -26.28 -8.16 -21.26
C HIS A 70 -27.13 -8.36 -20.01
N ALA A 71 -27.77 -9.52 -19.85
CA ALA A 71 -28.49 -9.86 -18.62
C ALA A 71 -27.54 -9.99 -17.42
N ASN A 72 -26.42 -10.68 -17.57
CA ASN A 72 -25.39 -10.80 -16.53
C ASN A 72 -24.80 -9.42 -16.18
N ALA A 73 -24.52 -8.59 -17.19
CA ALA A 73 -23.99 -7.25 -17.00
C ALA A 73 -24.98 -6.34 -16.24
N SER A 74 -26.27 -6.41 -16.60
CA SER A 74 -27.32 -5.66 -15.93
C SER A 74 -27.47 -6.07 -14.46
N LEU A 75 -27.38 -7.37 -14.16
CA LEU A 75 -27.47 -7.87 -12.79
C LEU A 75 -26.24 -7.47 -11.94
N ALA A 76 -25.04 -7.53 -12.53
CA ALA A 76 -23.82 -7.06 -11.88
C ALA A 76 -23.90 -5.56 -11.55
N ALA A 77 -24.31 -4.74 -12.53
CA ALA A 77 -24.51 -3.30 -12.33
C ALA A 77 -25.57 -3.01 -11.25
N GLN A 78 -26.69 -3.73 -11.25
CA GLN A 78 -27.73 -3.60 -10.23
C GLN A 78 -27.21 -3.90 -8.82
N ARG A 79 -26.46 -4.99 -8.65
CA ARG A 79 -25.88 -5.38 -7.35
C ARG A 79 -24.84 -4.39 -6.84
N LEU A 80 -24.11 -3.74 -7.75
CA LEU A 80 -23.14 -2.71 -7.42
C LEU A 80 -23.73 -1.30 -7.32
N GLY A 81 -25.03 -1.13 -7.63
CA GLY A 81 -25.68 0.18 -7.65
C GLY A 81 -25.18 1.11 -8.75
N VAL A 82 -24.58 0.57 -9.81
CA VAL A 82 -24.10 1.34 -10.96
C VAL A 82 -25.26 1.65 -11.90
N THR A 83 -25.55 2.93 -12.09
CA THR A 83 -26.64 3.41 -12.95
C THR A 83 -26.16 3.96 -14.30
N ALA A 84 -24.85 4.03 -14.51
CA ALA A 84 -24.27 4.50 -15.76
C ALA A 84 -24.64 3.57 -16.93
N PRO A 85 -24.87 4.10 -18.14
CA PRO A 85 -25.00 3.28 -19.34
C PRO A 85 -23.75 2.41 -19.53
N LEU A 86 -23.97 1.11 -19.70
CA LEU A 86 -22.93 0.13 -19.92
C LEU A 86 -22.88 -0.27 -21.39
N THR A 87 -21.72 -0.14 -22.02
CA THR A 87 -21.46 -0.69 -23.36
C THR A 87 -20.39 -1.77 -23.28
N LEU A 88 -20.65 -2.89 -23.95
CA LEU A 88 -19.77 -4.05 -23.97
C LEU A 88 -19.12 -4.20 -25.35
N TYR A 89 -17.85 -4.56 -25.36
CA TYR A 89 -17.04 -4.71 -26.55
C TYR A 89 -16.23 -6.01 -26.51
N GLN A 90 -15.85 -6.50 -27.68
CA GLN A 90 -14.90 -7.59 -27.87
C GLN A 90 -13.65 -7.05 -28.60
N ALA A 91 -12.48 -7.27 -28.02
CA ALA A 91 -11.21 -6.97 -28.66
C ALA A 91 -10.91 -7.97 -29.80
N PRO A 92 -10.25 -7.53 -30.89
CA PRO A 92 -9.83 -8.40 -31.99
C PRO A 92 -8.91 -9.53 -31.52
N ALA A 93 -8.98 -10.69 -32.17
CA ALA A 93 -8.17 -11.86 -31.82
C ALA A 93 -6.63 -11.64 -31.88
N GLY A 94 -6.16 -10.58 -32.55
CA GLY A 94 -4.74 -10.24 -32.70
C GLY A 94 -4.12 -9.42 -31.56
N SER A 95 -4.92 -8.90 -30.60
CA SER A 95 -4.41 -8.13 -29.45
C SER A 95 -3.96 -9.01 -28.27
N GLY A 96 -3.98 -10.34 -28.44
CA GLY A 96 -3.53 -11.33 -27.47
C GLY A 96 -4.51 -12.50 -27.34
N SER A 97 -4.01 -13.74 -27.24
CA SER A 97 -4.87 -14.90 -26.94
C SER A 97 -5.23 -15.01 -25.46
N ALA A 98 -4.68 -14.13 -24.62
CA ALA A 98 -4.94 -14.10 -23.19
C ALA A 98 -6.36 -13.62 -22.93
N MET A 99 -7.05 -14.28 -22.01
CA MET A 99 -8.34 -13.81 -21.53
C MET A 99 -8.12 -12.59 -20.66
N ASN A 100 -8.89 -11.52 -20.91
CA ASN A 100 -8.83 -10.33 -20.08
C ASN A 100 -10.10 -9.49 -20.23
N ALA A 101 -10.45 -8.73 -19.20
CA ALA A 101 -11.45 -7.68 -19.28
C ALA A 101 -10.80 -6.35 -18.89
N ALA A 102 -11.32 -5.25 -19.41
CA ALA A 102 -10.84 -3.91 -19.05
C ALA A 102 -11.99 -2.92 -19.11
N ILE A 103 -12.12 -2.12 -18.06
CA ILE A 103 -12.99 -0.96 -18.02
C ILE A 103 -12.32 0.26 -18.67
N TYR A 104 -13.11 1.00 -19.41
CA TYR A 104 -12.80 2.32 -19.93
C TYR A 104 -13.87 3.28 -19.47
N VAL A 105 -13.46 4.34 -18.77
CA VAL A 105 -14.40 5.26 -18.14
C VAL A 105 -14.40 6.58 -18.85
N VAL A 106 -15.59 6.92 -19.32
CA VAL A 106 -15.91 8.18 -19.95
C VAL A 106 -16.92 8.86 -19.02
N PRO A 107 -16.92 10.20 -18.89
CA PRO A 107 -17.85 10.87 -17.98
C PRO A 107 -19.31 10.41 -18.16
N GLY A 108 -19.84 9.76 -17.13
CA GLY A 108 -21.21 9.23 -17.11
C GLY A 108 -21.45 7.93 -17.89
N GLU A 109 -20.43 7.28 -18.44
CA GLU A 109 -20.54 6.05 -19.25
C GLU A 109 -19.49 5.00 -18.84
N ALA A 110 -19.91 3.74 -18.76
CA ALA A 110 -19.03 2.61 -18.49
C ALA A 110 -18.86 1.77 -19.77
N HIS A 111 -17.61 1.51 -20.18
CA HIS A 111 -17.31 0.72 -21.36
C HIS A 111 -16.42 -0.46 -20.97
N ILE A 112 -16.86 -1.69 -21.18
CA ILE A 112 -16.07 -2.89 -20.86
C ILE A 112 -15.63 -3.56 -22.15
N VAL A 113 -14.33 -3.81 -22.29
CA VAL A 113 -13.74 -4.55 -23.40
C VAL A 113 -13.33 -5.94 -22.92
N LEU A 114 -13.88 -6.98 -23.54
CA LEU A 114 -13.52 -8.38 -23.32
C LEU A 114 -12.49 -8.83 -24.35
N SER A 115 -11.49 -9.59 -23.92
CA SER A 115 -10.41 -10.10 -24.76
C SER A 115 -10.26 -11.62 -24.60
N GLY A 116 -9.81 -12.29 -25.65
CA GLY A 116 -9.67 -13.75 -25.67
C GLY A 116 -11.02 -14.49 -25.58
N PRO A 117 -10.99 -15.81 -25.33
CA PRO A 117 -12.19 -16.66 -25.31
C PRO A 117 -13.02 -16.56 -24.01
N LEU A 118 -13.13 -15.37 -23.40
CA LEU A 118 -13.85 -15.18 -22.12
C LEU A 118 -15.29 -15.68 -22.18
N LEU A 119 -16.02 -15.33 -23.24
CA LEU A 119 -17.42 -15.72 -23.43
C LEU A 119 -17.61 -17.22 -23.67
N GLU A 120 -16.55 -17.92 -24.07
CA GLU A 120 -16.56 -19.38 -24.22
C GLU A 120 -16.22 -20.10 -22.91
N ARG A 121 -15.44 -19.46 -22.03
CA ARG A 121 -14.84 -20.07 -20.84
C ARG A 121 -15.57 -19.74 -19.54
N LEU A 122 -16.22 -18.58 -19.48
CA LEU A 122 -16.93 -18.08 -18.30
C LEU A 122 -18.42 -17.99 -18.58
N GLN A 123 -19.22 -18.49 -17.63
CA GLN A 123 -20.68 -18.48 -17.74
C GLN A 123 -21.32 -18.09 -16.41
N GLY A 124 -22.54 -17.57 -16.48
CA GLY A 124 -23.36 -17.24 -15.31
C GLY A 124 -22.61 -16.36 -14.29
N LEU A 125 -22.47 -16.87 -13.06
CA LEU A 125 -21.87 -16.13 -11.94
C LEU A 125 -20.39 -15.79 -12.15
N GLU A 126 -19.64 -16.59 -12.91
CA GLU A 126 -18.23 -16.28 -13.21
C GLU A 126 -18.12 -15.05 -14.11
N LEU A 127 -18.98 -14.97 -15.13
CA LEU A 127 -19.06 -13.82 -16.02
C LEU A 127 -19.56 -12.56 -15.26
N GLN A 128 -20.51 -12.73 -14.33
CA GLN A 128 -20.94 -11.65 -13.43
C GLN A 128 -19.81 -11.16 -12.53
N ALA A 129 -18.94 -12.06 -12.05
CA ALA A 129 -17.81 -11.68 -11.22
C ALA A 129 -16.80 -10.83 -11.99
N VAL A 130 -16.49 -11.19 -13.24
CA VAL A 130 -15.58 -10.40 -14.11
C VAL A 130 -16.18 -9.05 -14.46
N ILE A 131 -17.44 -9.00 -14.90
CA ILE A 131 -18.09 -7.72 -15.20
C ILE A 131 -18.21 -6.86 -13.94
N GLY A 132 -18.52 -7.48 -12.80
CA GLY A 132 -18.56 -6.82 -11.51
C GLY A 132 -17.22 -6.24 -11.07
N HIS A 133 -16.13 -6.96 -11.32
CA HIS A 133 -14.78 -6.49 -11.08
C HIS A 133 -14.51 -5.20 -11.89
N GLU A 134 -14.79 -5.20 -13.19
CA GLU A 134 -14.62 -4.00 -14.04
C GLU A 134 -15.53 -2.84 -13.62
N LEU A 135 -16.78 -3.12 -13.24
CA LEU A 135 -17.70 -2.11 -12.74
C LEU A 135 -17.29 -1.56 -11.36
N ALA A 136 -16.55 -2.33 -10.58
CA ALA A 136 -16.05 -1.89 -9.28
C ALA A 136 -14.92 -0.86 -9.44
N HIS A 137 -14.06 -0.98 -10.45
CA HIS A 137 -13.13 0.09 -10.82
C HIS A 137 -13.87 1.41 -11.11
N TYR A 138 -14.91 1.35 -11.95
CA TYR A 138 -15.78 2.51 -12.20
C TYR A 138 -16.40 3.06 -10.90
N LEU A 139 -16.93 2.18 -10.05
CA LEU A 139 -17.54 2.58 -8.78
C LEU A 139 -16.53 3.28 -7.84
N LEU A 140 -15.30 2.78 -7.75
CA LEU A 140 -14.24 3.41 -6.97
C LEU A 140 -13.97 4.84 -7.46
N TRP A 141 -13.95 5.03 -8.77
CA TRP A 141 -13.66 6.31 -9.41
C TRP A 141 -14.81 7.33 -9.32
N GLU A 142 -16.06 6.90 -9.19
CA GLU A 142 -17.20 7.80 -8.98
C GLU A 142 -17.45 8.11 -7.50
N ARG A 143 -16.93 7.27 -6.59
CA ARG A 143 -17.11 7.43 -5.14
C ARG A 143 -16.41 8.66 -4.59
N ASP A 144 -16.94 9.14 -3.46
CA ASP A 144 -16.36 10.22 -2.66
C ASP A 144 -16.02 11.47 -3.48
N GLY A 145 -16.91 11.85 -4.40
CA GLY A 145 -16.73 13.00 -5.28
C GLY A 145 -15.65 12.81 -6.36
N GLY A 146 -15.29 11.57 -6.65
CA GLY A 146 -14.31 11.18 -7.66
C GLY A 146 -12.85 11.34 -7.24
N LYS A 147 -12.59 11.48 -5.93
CA LYS A 147 -11.24 11.69 -5.41
C LYS A 147 -10.27 10.56 -5.79
N HIS A 148 -10.73 9.31 -5.86
CA HIS A 148 -9.87 8.18 -6.22
C HIS A 148 -9.51 8.19 -7.72
N HIS A 149 -10.38 8.71 -8.58
CA HIS A 149 -10.06 8.93 -9.98
C HIS A 149 -9.04 10.07 -10.17
N VAL A 150 -9.09 11.09 -9.31
CA VAL A 150 -8.04 12.14 -9.26
C VAL A 150 -6.69 11.54 -8.89
N VAL A 151 -6.65 10.66 -7.88
CA VAL A 151 -5.44 9.93 -7.49
C VAL A 151 -4.90 9.09 -8.65
N ASP A 152 -5.75 8.31 -9.32
CA ASP A 152 -5.36 7.48 -10.44
C ASP A 152 -4.70 8.29 -11.57
N ARG A 153 -5.36 9.38 -12.00
CA ARG A 153 -4.79 10.30 -13.02
C ARG A 153 -3.48 10.93 -12.59
N LEU A 154 -3.37 11.37 -11.34
CA LEU A 154 -2.14 11.99 -10.81
C LEU A 154 -0.99 11.00 -10.82
N LEU A 155 -1.19 9.79 -10.30
CA LEU A 155 -0.16 8.75 -10.23
C LEU A 155 0.22 8.25 -11.62
N HIS A 156 -0.73 8.12 -12.54
CA HIS A 156 -0.45 7.76 -13.93
C HIS A 156 0.44 8.83 -14.61
N ALA A 157 0.07 10.11 -14.50
CA ALA A 157 0.84 11.21 -15.05
C ALA A 157 2.26 11.28 -14.43
N THR A 158 2.35 11.13 -13.11
CA THR A 158 3.63 11.18 -12.40
C THR A 158 4.51 10.00 -12.78
N SER A 159 3.97 8.78 -12.88
CA SER A 159 4.75 7.58 -13.24
C SER A 159 5.27 7.60 -14.66
N GLY A 160 4.64 8.38 -15.55
CA GLY A 160 5.12 8.62 -16.91
C GLY A 160 6.22 9.68 -17.01
N ASP A 161 6.49 10.45 -15.95
CA ASP A 161 7.53 11.49 -15.95
C ASP A 161 8.91 10.87 -15.65
N PRO A 162 9.93 11.04 -16.50
CA PRO A 162 11.29 10.55 -16.25
C PRO A 162 11.95 11.10 -14.97
N ARG A 163 11.39 12.16 -14.39
CA ARG A 163 11.87 12.80 -13.15
C ARG A 163 11.19 12.25 -11.90
N ALA A 164 10.26 11.31 -12.03
CA ALA A 164 9.55 10.75 -10.89
C ALA A 164 10.49 10.01 -9.94
N ASP A 165 10.46 10.40 -8.66
CA ASP A 165 11.15 9.64 -7.62
C ASP A 165 10.59 8.21 -7.47
N ALA A 166 11.43 7.31 -6.96
CA ALA A 166 11.03 5.92 -6.68
C ALA A 166 9.78 5.82 -5.79
N SER A 167 9.54 6.78 -4.89
CA SER A 167 8.36 6.81 -4.04
C SER A 167 7.06 7.06 -4.80
N HIS A 168 7.10 7.82 -5.89
CA HIS A 168 5.94 8.00 -6.75
C HIS A 168 5.61 6.71 -7.50
N LEU A 169 6.64 6.03 -8.01
CA LEU A 169 6.47 4.75 -8.70
C LEU A 169 5.94 3.65 -7.76
N GLN A 170 6.43 3.61 -6.51
CA GLN A 170 5.89 2.69 -5.50
C GLN A 170 4.47 3.05 -5.07
N ALA A 171 4.13 4.34 -4.96
CA ALA A 171 2.76 4.77 -4.69
C ALA A 171 1.81 4.35 -5.82
N ALA A 172 2.20 4.54 -7.09
CA ALA A 172 1.43 4.11 -8.25
C ALA A 172 1.25 2.60 -8.29
N ARG A 173 2.32 1.83 -8.05
CA ARG A 173 2.26 0.36 -7.93
C ARG A 173 1.27 -0.06 -6.84
N ARG A 174 1.43 0.44 -5.62
CA ARG A 174 0.55 0.07 -4.49
C ARG A 174 -0.89 0.50 -4.75
N HIS A 175 -1.11 1.68 -5.31
CA HIS A 175 -2.45 2.11 -5.71
C HIS A 175 -3.10 1.12 -6.68
N ALA A 176 -2.40 0.69 -7.72
CA ALA A 176 -2.90 -0.33 -8.66
C ALA A 176 -3.26 -1.65 -7.95
N LEU A 177 -2.37 -2.16 -7.09
CA LEU A 177 -2.61 -3.40 -6.34
C LEU A 177 -3.83 -3.31 -5.41
N TYR A 178 -4.01 -2.20 -4.71
CA TYR A 178 -5.19 -1.98 -3.86
C TYR A 178 -6.46 -1.77 -4.67
N THR A 179 -6.36 -1.15 -5.85
CA THR A 179 -7.49 -0.98 -6.78
C THR A 179 -7.97 -2.33 -7.31
N GLU A 180 -7.05 -3.25 -7.62
CA GLU A 180 -7.40 -4.65 -7.95
C GLU A 180 -8.07 -5.39 -6.78
N ALA A 181 -7.55 -5.23 -5.56
CA ALA A 181 -8.17 -5.86 -4.39
C ALA A 181 -9.58 -5.31 -4.09
N PHE A 182 -9.80 -4.01 -4.32
CA PHE A 182 -11.14 -3.41 -4.25
C PHE A 182 -12.06 -4.00 -5.33
N ALA A 183 -11.57 -4.13 -6.55
CA ALA A 183 -12.34 -4.66 -7.66
C ALA A 183 -12.66 -6.16 -7.49
N ASP A 184 -11.78 -6.96 -6.88
CA ASP A 184 -12.09 -8.34 -6.49
C ASP A 184 -13.28 -8.43 -5.53
N ARG A 185 -13.32 -7.55 -4.52
CA ARG A 185 -14.46 -7.45 -3.59
C ARG A 185 -15.74 -7.11 -4.36
N GLY A 186 -15.67 -6.17 -5.30
CA GLY A 186 -16.78 -5.79 -6.15
C GLY A 186 -17.26 -6.91 -7.08
N GLY A 187 -16.35 -7.68 -7.67
CA GLY A 187 -16.68 -8.88 -8.43
C GLY A 187 -17.44 -9.91 -7.61
N CYS A 188 -17.03 -10.13 -6.35
CA CYS A 188 -17.75 -11.03 -5.44
C CYS A 188 -19.16 -10.51 -5.09
N VAL A 189 -19.31 -9.22 -4.80
CA VAL A 189 -20.64 -8.61 -4.58
C VAL A 189 -21.53 -8.78 -5.81
N ALA A 190 -20.98 -8.53 -7.01
CA ALA A 190 -21.70 -8.62 -8.27
C ALA A 190 -22.17 -10.03 -8.62
N CYS A 191 -21.48 -11.08 -8.17
CA CYS A 191 -21.95 -12.47 -8.31
C CYS A 191 -22.79 -12.95 -7.11
N GLY A 192 -23.27 -12.04 -6.26
CA GLY A 192 -24.19 -12.32 -5.16
C GLY A 192 -23.52 -12.66 -3.83
N GLY A 193 -22.28 -12.24 -3.64
CA GLY A 193 -21.47 -12.56 -2.45
C GLY A 193 -20.93 -14.00 -2.46
N ALA A 194 -20.92 -14.65 -3.62
CA ALA A 194 -20.44 -16.02 -3.77
C ALA A 194 -18.93 -16.04 -4.02
N LEU A 195 -18.15 -16.55 -3.06
CA LEU A 195 -16.69 -16.64 -3.17
C LEU A 195 -16.26 -17.55 -4.33
N GLU A 196 -16.91 -18.70 -4.48
CA GLU A 196 -16.48 -19.74 -5.42
C GLU A 196 -16.48 -19.27 -6.89
N PRO A 197 -17.55 -18.65 -7.44
CA PRO A 197 -17.52 -18.12 -8.81
C PRO A 197 -16.49 -17.00 -9.02
N ALA A 198 -16.27 -16.15 -8.02
CA ALA A 198 -15.29 -15.06 -8.13
C ALA A 198 -13.85 -15.61 -8.20
N VAL A 199 -13.51 -16.56 -7.32
CA VAL A 199 -12.19 -17.22 -7.35
C VAL A 199 -12.04 -18.09 -8.60
N SER A 200 -13.10 -18.80 -9.02
CA SER A 200 -13.08 -19.58 -10.27
C SER A 200 -12.75 -18.70 -11.48
N ALA A 201 -13.39 -17.53 -11.59
CA ALA A 201 -13.13 -16.59 -12.66
C ALA A 201 -11.66 -16.13 -12.69
N LEU A 202 -11.08 -15.76 -11.54
CA LEU A 202 -9.66 -15.38 -11.44
C LEU A 202 -8.73 -16.50 -11.95
N ILE A 203 -8.95 -17.74 -11.50
CA ILE A 203 -8.11 -18.88 -11.90
C ILE A 203 -8.26 -19.17 -13.39
N LYS A 204 -9.48 -19.15 -13.91
CA LYS A 204 -9.74 -19.44 -15.33
C LYS A 204 -9.13 -18.39 -16.24
N ILE A 205 -9.23 -17.10 -15.88
CA ILE A 205 -8.61 -15.99 -16.62
C ILE A 205 -7.10 -16.20 -16.74
N GLU A 206 -6.44 -16.50 -15.62
CA GLU A 206 -4.98 -16.64 -15.57
C GLU A 206 -4.49 -17.92 -16.26
N THR A 207 -5.20 -19.04 -16.10
CA THR A 207 -4.73 -20.35 -16.56
C THR A 207 -5.28 -20.79 -17.92
N GLY A 208 -6.35 -20.18 -18.41
CA GLY A 208 -7.03 -20.60 -19.64
C GLY A 208 -7.91 -21.86 -19.50
N LEU A 209 -7.95 -22.47 -18.32
CA LEU A 209 -8.70 -23.70 -18.06
C LEU A 209 -10.21 -23.48 -18.16
N ALA A 210 -10.93 -24.49 -18.65
CA ALA A 210 -12.39 -24.47 -18.71
C ALA A 210 -13.04 -24.86 -17.37
N GLN A 211 -12.35 -25.65 -16.55
CA GLN A 211 -12.82 -26.18 -15.28
C GLN A 211 -11.69 -26.12 -14.26
N VAL A 212 -12.01 -25.72 -13.03
CA VAL A 212 -11.06 -25.54 -11.93
C VAL A 212 -11.68 -26.05 -10.63
N ASN A 213 -10.85 -26.43 -9.66
CA ASN A 213 -11.31 -26.76 -8.31
C ASN A 213 -10.91 -25.63 -7.36
N VAL A 214 -11.88 -24.80 -6.98
CA VAL A 214 -11.65 -23.62 -6.12
C VAL A 214 -11.18 -24.03 -4.73
N ALA A 215 -11.75 -25.08 -4.14
CA ALA A 215 -11.35 -25.54 -2.81
C ALA A 215 -9.88 -25.99 -2.78
N SER A 216 -9.43 -26.73 -3.80
CA SER A 216 -8.03 -27.13 -3.93
C SER A 216 -7.10 -25.93 -4.14
N TYR A 217 -7.51 -24.96 -4.94
CA TYR A 217 -6.71 -23.76 -5.17
C TYR A 217 -6.61 -22.86 -3.93
N LEU A 218 -7.69 -22.72 -3.16
CA LEU A 218 -7.67 -21.99 -1.89
C LEU A 218 -6.75 -22.66 -0.87
N ALA A 219 -6.75 -24.00 -0.79
CA ALA A 219 -5.81 -24.73 0.07
C ALA A 219 -4.34 -24.46 -0.35
N GLN A 220 -4.07 -24.48 -1.67
CA GLN A 220 -2.76 -24.10 -2.20
C GLN A 220 -2.38 -22.65 -1.85
N ALA A 221 -3.32 -21.71 -1.95
CA ALA A 221 -3.08 -20.32 -1.60
C ALA A 221 -2.75 -20.15 -0.10
N GLU A 222 -3.41 -20.89 0.79
CA GLU A 222 -3.06 -20.90 2.21
C GLU A 222 -1.65 -21.45 2.47
N GLU A 223 -1.25 -22.52 1.78
CA GLU A 223 0.11 -23.08 1.90
C GLU A 223 1.18 -22.06 1.51
N ILE A 224 0.98 -21.34 0.39
CA ILE A 224 1.90 -20.31 -0.07
C ILE A 224 1.94 -19.13 0.91
N CYS A 225 0.77 -18.69 1.37
CA CYS A 225 0.65 -17.52 2.23
C CYS A 225 0.86 -17.79 3.73
N ALA A 226 1.18 -19.03 4.11
CA ALA A 226 1.64 -19.38 5.45
C ALA A 226 3.10 -18.95 5.70
N ASP A 227 3.88 -18.67 4.64
CA ASP A 227 5.21 -18.07 4.77
C ASP A 227 5.09 -16.61 5.23
N PRO A 228 5.63 -16.23 6.40
CA PRO A 228 5.61 -14.84 6.88
C PRO A 228 6.36 -13.85 5.98
N ALA A 229 7.25 -14.34 5.11
CA ALA A 229 7.95 -13.52 4.12
C ALA A 229 7.17 -13.36 2.80
N MET A 230 5.98 -13.95 2.69
CA MET A 230 5.14 -13.83 1.50
C MET A 230 4.69 -12.38 1.32
N GLN A 231 4.99 -11.85 0.13
CA GLN A 231 4.50 -10.57 -0.36
C GLN A 231 4.36 -10.66 -1.88
N THR A 232 3.45 -9.86 -2.43
CA THR A 232 3.25 -9.80 -3.88
C THR A 232 4.48 -9.21 -4.57
N ARG A 233 4.86 -9.84 -5.68
CA ARG A 233 5.84 -9.28 -6.64
C ARG A 233 5.15 -8.61 -7.83
N GLY A 234 3.82 -8.63 -7.86
CA GLY A 234 2.99 -8.02 -8.89
C GLY A 234 3.28 -6.52 -9.06
N VAL A 235 3.28 -6.04 -10.29
CA VAL A 235 3.47 -4.61 -10.60
C VAL A 235 2.12 -3.92 -10.81
N SER A 236 1.26 -4.50 -11.64
CA SER A 236 -0.09 -4.00 -11.90
C SER A 236 -1.16 -4.77 -11.15
N HIS A 237 -0.99 -6.09 -11.01
CA HIS A 237 -1.95 -6.98 -10.37
C HIS A 237 -1.24 -7.86 -9.34
N PRO A 238 -1.84 -8.11 -8.17
CA PRO A 238 -1.34 -9.15 -7.26
C PRO A 238 -1.50 -10.52 -7.91
N GLU A 239 -0.66 -11.47 -7.51
CA GLU A 239 -0.78 -12.87 -7.94
C GLU A 239 -2.15 -13.45 -7.53
N VAL A 240 -2.71 -14.34 -8.36
CA VAL A 240 -4.06 -14.88 -8.15
C VAL A 240 -4.24 -15.55 -6.78
N PHE A 241 -3.20 -16.18 -6.22
CA PHE A 241 -3.28 -16.78 -4.89
C PHE A 241 -3.44 -15.71 -3.79
N VAL A 242 -2.83 -14.53 -3.93
CA VAL A 242 -3.00 -13.40 -3.00
C VAL A 242 -4.43 -12.90 -3.08
N ARG A 243 -4.93 -12.67 -4.30
CA ARG A 243 -6.29 -12.20 -4.57
C ARG A 243 -7.35 -13.16 -4.03
N ALA A 244 -7.19 -14.46 -4.30
CA ALA A 244 -8.11 -15.50 -3.85
C ALA A 244 -8.16 -15.60 -2.31
N ARG A 245 -7.01 -15.56 -1.64
CA ARG A 245 -6.96 -15.55 -0.17
C ARG A 245 -7.53 -14.26 0.43
N ALA A 246 -7.17 -13.10 -0.12
CA ALA A 246 -7.72 -11.81 0.30
C ALA A 246 -9.25 -11.81 0.25
N LEU A 247 -9.80 -12.31 -0.86
CA LEU A 247 -11.23 -12.37 -1.07
C LEU A 247 -11.89 -13.35 -0.09
N ARG A 248 -11.27 -14.51 0.16
CA ARG A 248 -11.74 -15.47 1.16
C ARG A 248 -11.80 -14.84 2.55
N LEU A 249 -10.70 -14.28 3.05
CA LEU A 249 -10.63 -13.65 4.38
C LEU A 249 -11.69 -12.55 4.53
N TRP A 250 -11.88 -11.73 3.49
CA TRP A 250 -12.89 -10.68 3.47
C TRP A 250 -14.32 -11.25 3.50
N THR A 251 -14.64 -12.24 2.65
CA THR A 251 -15.97 -12.87 2.62
C THR A 251 -16.33 -13.63 3.90
N GLU A 252 -15.34 -14.22 4.55
CA GLU A 252 -15.48 -14.88 5.86
C GLU A 252 -15.51 -13.90 7.03
N ARG A 253 -15.34 -12.59 6.77
CA ARG A 253 -15.26 -11.51 7.78
C ARG A 253 -14.19 -11.77 8.85
N GLN A 254 -13.03 -12.25 8.42
CA GLN A 254 -11.89 -12.38 9.32
C GLN A 254 -11.45 -10.99 9.81
N PRO A 255 -11.23 -10.79 11.12
CA PRO A 255 -10.94 -9.47 11.69
C PRO A 255 -9.61 -8.88 11.21
N ASP A 256 -8.69 -9.74 10.80
CA ASP A 256 -7.35 -9.41 10.30
C ASP A 256 -7.27 -9.34 8.77
N ALA A 257 -8.39 -9.45 8.04
CA ALA A 257 -8.38 -9.52 6.57
C ALA A 257 -7.70 -8.32 5.90
N ASP A 258 -7.98 -7.10 6.37
CA ASP A 258 -7.38 -5.87 5.83
C ASP A 258 -5.91 -5.72 6.24
N GLU A 259 -5.55 -6.12 7.47
CA GLU A 259 -4.16 -6.12 7.96
C GLU A 259 -3.31 -7.11 7.16
N TRP A 260 -3.83 -8.32 6.96
CA TRP A 260 -3.18 -9.34 6.16
C TRP A 260 -2.99 -8.89 4.71
N LEU A 261 -4.03 -8.33 4.09
CA LEU A 261 -3.95 -7.80 2.73
C LEU A 261 -2.89 -6.70 2.63
N ALA A 262 -2.86 -5.77 3.58
CA ALA A 262 -1.86 -4.70 3.60
C ALA A 262 -0.44 -5.26 3.70
N ALA A 263 -0.21 -6.24 4.57
CA ALA A 263 1.09 -6.92 4.66
C ALA A 263 1.49 -7.62 3.35
N ALA A 264 0.54 -8.31 2.71
CA ALA A 264 0.77 -9.01 1.45
C ALA A 264 1.07 -8.05 0.28
N LEU A 265 0.42 -6.88 0.23
CA LEU A 265 0.59 -5.89 -0.86
C LEU A 265 1.80 -4.97 -0.66
N GLU A 266 2.02 -4.51 0.57
CA GLU A 266 3.04 -3.50 0.88
C GLU A 266 4.40 -4.11 1.20
N GLY A 267 4.42 -5.31 1.79
CA GLY A 267 5.61 -5.88 2.40
C GLY A 267 6.02 -5.17 3.71
N PRO A 268 7.15 -5.56 4.32
CA PRO A 268 7.70 -4.84 5.45
C PRO A 268 8.11 -3.42 5.04
N LEU A 269 8.09 -2.50 5.99
CA LEU A 269 8.58 -1.13 5.77
C LEU A 269 10.10 -1.17 5.54
N ASP A 270 10.52 -0.83 4.32
CA ASP A 270 11.90 -0.87 3.86
C ASP A 270 12.24 0.39 3.08
N LEU A 271 13.46 0.93 3.28
CA LEU A 271 13.91 2.13 2.57
C LEU A 271 13.90 1.99 1.05
N ALA A 272 14.14 0.80 0.52
CA ALA A 272 14.20 0.54 -0.91
C ALA A 272 12.83 0.57 -1.61
N THR A 273 11.74 0.45 -0.85
CA THR A 273 10.37 0.30 -1.38
C THR A 273 9.40 1.33 -0.81
N LEU A 274 9.90 2.39 -0.19
CA LEU A 274 9.04 3.45 0.36
C LEU A 274 8.21 4.10 -0.75
N ASP A 275 6.89 4.13 -0.55
CA ASP A 275 6.00 5.11 -1.18
C ASP A 275 5.90 6.37 -0.31
N MET A 276 5.08 7.33 -0.74
CA MET A 276 4.88 8.61 -0.03
C MET A 276 4.37 8.41 1.41
N LEU A 277 3.46 7.46 1.63
CA LEU A 277 2.95 7.14 2.98
C LEU A 277 4.01 6.42 3.82
N GLY A 278 4.84 5.58 3.21
CA GLY A 278 6.03 4.96 3.80
C GLY A 278 7.03 6.00 4.26
N GLN A 279 7.31 7.03 3.46
CA GLN A 279 8.18 8.14 3.86
C GLN A 279 7.63 8.90 5.07
N GLN A 280 6.31 9.12 5.16
CA GLN A 280 5.70 9.71 6.35
C GLN A 280 5.89 8.83 7.60
N ARG A 281 5.66 7.52 7.47
CA ARG A 281 5.88 6.54 8.53
C ARG A 281 7.34 6.54 9.00
N VAL A 282 8.30 6.49 8.07
CA VAL A 282 9.74 6.54 8.38
C VAL A 282 10.12 7.87 9.02
N SER A 283 9.61 9.00 8.53
CA SER A 283 9.86 10.32 9.12
C SER A 283 9.37 10.41 10.56
N ALA A 284 8.18 9.85 10.85
CA ALA A 284 7.63 9.79 12.20
C ALA A 284 8.48 8.90 13.12
N LEU A 285 8.94 7.73 12.64
CA LEU A 285 9.84 6.85 13.38
C LEU A 285 11.19 7.52 13.67
N THR A 286 11.77 8.22 12.68
CA THR A 286 13.01 8.99 12.87
C THR A 286 12.82 10.08 13.92
N ARG A 287 11.77 10.89 13.81
CA ARG A 287 11.45 11.93 14.80
C ARG A 287 11.25 11.32 16.20
N GLY A 288 10.54 10.20 16.28
CA GLY A 288 10.33 9.44 17.51
C GLY A 288 11.65 8.97 18.13
N ALA A 289 12.55 8.37 17.35
CA ALA A 289 13.85 7.92 17.83
C ALA A 289 14.71 9.09 18.33
N ILE A 290 14.74 10.21 17.61
CA ILE A 290 15.45 11.43 18.04
C ILE A 290 14.84 11.97 19.34
N ALA A 291 13.51 12.03 19.45
CA ALA A 291 12.82 12.46 20.66
C ALA A 291 13.12 11.53 21.85
N GLN A 292 13.15 10.21 21.64
CA GLN A 292 13.51 9.23 22.66
C GLN A 292 14.94 9.41 23.16
N LEU A 293 15.89 9.72 22.26
CA LEU A 293 17.27 10.00 22.65
C LEU A 293 17.37 11.30 23.45
N LEU A 294 16.72 12.37 22.96
CA LEU A 294 16.85 13.72 23.49
C LEU A 294 15.85 14.05 24.61
N GLN A 295 15.01 13.11 25.04
CA GLN A 295 14.09 13.33 26.17
C GLN A 295 14.82 13.58 27.50
N ARG A 296 16.11 13.20 27.60
CA ARG A 296 16.92 13.36 28.80
C ARG A 296 17.62 14.73 28.78
N PRO A 297 17.46 15.60 29.79
CA PRO A 297 18.02 16.96 29.77
C PRO A 297 19.54 17.02 29.53
N PHE A 298 20.30 16.08 30.07
CA PHE A 298 21.76 16.04 29.90
C PHE A 298 22.24 15.64 28.48
N LEU A 299 21.32 15.23 27.60
CA LEU A 299 21.58 14.98 26.16
C LEU A 299 21.04 16.12 25.29
N GLN A 300 20.57 17.23 25.86
CA GLN A 300 20.04 18.38 25.12
C GLN A 300 21.10 19.48 24.95
N SER A 301 22.34 19.10 24.61
CA SER A 301 23.38 20.07 24.29
C SER A 301 23.09 20.78 22.96
N GLU A 302 23.67 21.98 22.78
CA GLU A 302 23.47 22.76 21.56
C GLU A 302 23.84 21.98 20.28
N PRO A 303 24.97 21.23 20.21
CA PRO A 303 25.29 20.43 19.03
C PRO A 303 24.25 19.33 18.72
N LEU A 304 23.74 18.61 19.74
CA LEU A 304 22.73 17.57 19.53
C LEU A 304 21.38 18.17 19.10
N LEU A 305 20.96 19.28 19.71
CA LEU A 305 19.74 19.98 19.30
C LEU A 305 19.86 20.58 17.89
N ALA A 306 21.01 21.15 17.55
CA ALA A 306 21.29 21.64 16.20
C ALA A 306 21.25 20.49 15.19
N HIS A 307 21.80 19.32 15.53
CA HIS A 307 21.75 18.14 14.68
C HIS A 307 20.31 17.62 14.49
N ALA A 308 19.50 17.55 15.55
CA ALA A 308 18.08 17.22 15.44
C ALA A 308 17.31 18.19 14.51
N ARG A 309 17.63 19.49 14.59
CA ARG A 309 17.03 20.52 13.73
C ARG A 309 17.45 20.42 12.26
N ARG A 310 18.52 19.69 11.93
CA ARG A 310 18.86 19.36 10.54
C ARG A 310 17.91 18.33 9.93
N PHE A 311 17.35 17.43 10.75
CA PHE A 311 16.31 16.51 10.32
C PHE A 311 14.94 17.20 10.30
N PHE A 312 14.61 17.91 11.37
CA PHE A 312 13.31 18.54 11.56
C PHE A 312 13.50 19.97 12.07
N PRO A 313 13.40 21.01 11.21
CA PRO A 313 13.69 22.40 11.60
C PRO A 313 12.91 22.89 12.83
N ASP A 314 11.72 22.35 13.05
CA ASP A 314 10.80 22.63 14.15
C ASP A 314 10.99 21.70 15.37
N PHE A 315 12.07 20.91 15.42
CA PHE A 315 12.29 19.97 16.50
C PHE A 315 12.44 20.65 17.86
N VAL A 316 11.66 20.14 18.82
CA VAL A 316 11.76 20.46 20.25
C VAL A 316 11.78 19.14 21.03
N PRO A 317 12.67 18.97 22.02
CA PRO A 317 12.65 17.79 22.89
C PRO A 317 11.30 17.62 23.59
N PRO A 318 10.88 16.38 23.87
CA PRO A 318 9.63 16.15 24.57
C PRO A 318 9.67 16.75 25.98
N PRO A 319 8.57 17.37 26.46
CA PRO A 319 8.52 18.04 27.76
C PRO A 319 8.45 17.04 28.95
N SER A 320 8.12 15.78 28.67
CA SER A 320 7.99 14.71 29.64
C SER A 320 8.55 13.41 29.08
N ALA A 321 8.82 12.45 29.98
CA ALA A 321 9.24 11.12 29.60
C ALA A 321 8.25 10.49 28.60
N MET A 322 8.80 9.87 27.56
CA MET A 322 8.05 9.13 26.56
C MET A 322 7.88 7.66 26.99
N PRO A 323 6.82 6.98 26.54
CA PRO A 323 6.75 5.52 26.69
C PRO A 323 7.94 4.85 26.00
N PRO A 324 8.39 3.66 26.44
CA PRO A 324 9.43 2.92 25.73
C PRO A 324 9.10 2.75 24.25
N PRO A 325 10.08 2.88 23.33
CA PRO A 325 9.83 2.69 21.92
C PRO A 325 9.57 1.22 21.60
N GLU A 326 8.79 0.97 20.56
CA GLU A 326 8.61 -0.35 19.99
C GLU A 326 9.74 -0.69 19.00
N ALA A 327 9.98 -1.98 18.78
CA ALA A 327 10.94 -2.44 17.80
C ALA A 327 10.51 -1.99 16.39
N VAL A 328 11.48 -1.52 15.60
CA VAL A 328 11.20 -1.06 14.23
C VAL A 328 11.38 -2.19 13.22
N PRO A 329 10.74 -2.10 12.05
CA PRO A 329 10.94 -3.06 10.96
C PRO A 329 12.41 -3.20 10.55
N ALA A 330 12.83 -4.43 10.24
CA ALA A 330 14.21 -4.76 9.91
C ALA A 330 14.79 -3.94 8.74
N GLY A 331 13.95 -3.61 7.75
CA GLY A 331 14.32 -2.76 6.61
C GLY A 331 14.76 -1.33 6.99
N LEU A 332 14.51 -0.90 8.23
CA LEU A 332 14.93 0.41 8.75
C LEU A 332 16.12 0.34 9.70
N HIS A 333 16.55 -0.85 10.13
CA HIS A 333 17.59 -1.00 11.15
C HIS A 333 18.89 -0.32 10.74
N GLY A 334 19.34 -0.54 9.50
CA GLY A 334 20.56 0.05 8.98
C GLY A 334 20.53 1.57 8.88
N TYR A 335 19.33 2.16 8.72
CA TYR A 335 19.11 3.60 8.63
C TYR A 335 19.05 4.26 10.00
N LEU A 336 18.24 3.73 10.92
CA LEU A 336 18.19 4.25 12.29
C LEU A 336 19.52 4.08 13.01
N ALA A 337 20.25 3.00 12.74
CA ALA A 337 21.63 2.85 13.20
C ALA A 337 22.53 4.01 12.73
N SER A 338 22.42 4.45 11.47
CA SER A 338 23.16 5.63 10.97
C SER A 338 22.73 6.91 11.69
N VAL A 339 21.42 7.12 11.86
CA VAL A 339 20.90 8.29 12.58
C VAL A 339 21.49 8.35 13.99
N LEU A 340 21.45 7.24 14.75
CA LEU A 340 22.02 7.20 16.10
C LEU A 340 23.53 7.44 16.11
N VAL A 341 24.26 6.93 15.11
CA VAL A 341 25.72 7.17 14.99
C VAL A 341 26.02 8.65 14.77
N ASP A 342 25.24 9.34 13.95
CA ASP A 342 25.42 10.78 13.73
C ASP A 342 25.23 11.57 15.04
N PHE A 343 24.26 11.18 15.88
CA PHE A 343 24.08 11.78 17.21
C PHE A 343 25.25 11.48 18.16
N VAL A 344 25.80 10.26 18.15
CA VAL A 344 26.99 9.94 18.94
C VAL A 344 28.18 10.81 18.54
N ALA A 345 28.32 11.11 17.25
CA ALA A 345 29.41 11.93 16.72
C ALA A 345 29.19 13.44 16.89
N ALA A 346 27.95 13.89 17.09
CA ALA A 346 27.58 15.30 17.04
C ALA A 346 28.08 16.12 18.23
N ASP A 347 28.31 15.50 19.39
CA ASP A 347 28.86 16.18 20.57
C ASP A 347 29.96 15.36 21.28
N PRO A 348 31.24 15.62 20.97
CA PRO A 348 32.37 14.97 21.63
C PRO A 348 32.51 15.29 23.13
N GLU A 349 31.90 16.36 23.65
CA GLU A 349 32.00 16.76 25.07
C GLU A 349 31.09 15.95 26.01
N LEU A 350 30.23 15.11 25.42
CA LEU A 350 29.42 14.15 26.16
C LEU A 350 30.14 12.81 26.40
N ASP A 351 31.41 12.69 26.01
CA ASP A 351 32.22 11.46 26.13
C ASP A 351 31.43 10.22 25.68
N ASP A 352 31.38 9.17 26.50
CA ASP A 352 30.66 7.92 26.24
C ASP A 352 29.16 8.01 26.58
N VAL A 353 28.65 9.14 27.10
CA VAL A 353 27.26 9.25 27.59
C VAL A 353 26.25 9.13 26.45
N THR A 354 26.50 9.81 25.33
CA THR A 354 25.62 9.72 24.14
C THR A 354 25.66 8.31 23.55
N LEU A 355 26.83 7.68 23.52
CA LEU A 355 26.99 6.30 23.06
C LEU A 355 26.22 5.32 23.96
N ALA A 356 26.30 5.47 25.29
CA ALA A 356 25.53 4.66 26.23
C ALA A 356 24.02 4.80 26.04
N ALA A 357 23.52 6.02 25.83
CA ALA A 357 22.10 6.27 25.55
C ALA A 357 21.66 5.67 24.21
N ALA A 358 22.46 5.87 23.16
CA ALA A 358 22.20 5.34 21.83
C ALA A 358 22.22 3.80 21.79
N LEU A 359 23.09 3.15 22.56
CA LEU A 359 23.11 1.69 22.70
C LEU A 359 21.79 1.14 23.27
N GLY A 360 21.29 1.74 24.35
CA GLY A 360 20.01 1.33 24.95
C GLY A 360 18.83 1.57 24.01
N LEU A 361 18.84 2.69 23.28
CA LEU A 361 17.80 2.98 22.29
C LEU A 361 17.89 2.03 21.07
N ALA A 362 19.09 1.73 20.58
CA ALA A 362 19.28 0.80 19.47
C ALA A 362 18.79 -0.62 19.82
N ASP A 363 18.99 -1.07 21.07
CA ASP A 363 18.46 -2.33 21.56
C ASP A 363 16.92 -2.34 21.56
N ALA A 364 16.29 -1.30 22.12
CA ALA A 364 14.84 -1.18 22.16
C ALA A 364 14.21 -1.09 20.75
N LEU A 365 14.89 -0.43 19.81
CA LEU A 365 14.46 -0.35 18.41
C LEU A 365 14.76 -1.63 17.61
N GLY A 366 15.49 -2.60 18.16
CA GLY A 366 15.89 -3.83 17.50
C GLY A 366 17.05 -3.71 16.52
N CYS A 367 17.77 -2.58 16.51
CA CYS A 367 18.86 -2.27 15.57
C CYS A 367 20.26 -2.22 16.22
N ALA A 368 20.45 -2.87 17.37
CA ALA A 368 21.71 -2.89 18.11
C ALA A 368 22.91 -3.42 17.29
N GLU A 369 22.76 -4.54 16.59
CA GLU A 369 23.83 -5.11 15.78
C GLU A 369 24.32 -4.15 14.67
N PRO A 370 23.46 -3.63 13.77
CA PRO A 370 23.91 -2.68 12.75
C PRO A 370 24.46 -1.39 13.35
N PHE A 371 23.93 -0.93 14.49
CA PHE A 371 24.46 0.23 15.21
C PHE A 371 25.90 0.00 15.71
N GLU A 372 26.16 -1.11 16.40
CA GLU A 372 27.50 -1.45 16.91
C GLU A 372 28.53 -1.61 15.78
N GLN A 373 28.12 -2.24 14.68
CA GLN A 373 28.98 -2.38 13.49
C GLN A 373 29.40 -1.02 12.94
N ARG A 374 28.46 -0.06 12.84
CA ARG A 374 28.73 1.29 12.36
C ARG A 374 29.57 2.11 13.34
N VAL A 375 29.33 2.01 14.64
CA VAL A 375 30.19 2.67 15.66
C VAL A 375 31.65 2.22 15.51
N VAL A 376 31.90 0.93 15.32
CA VAL A 376 33.26 0.41 15.13
C VAL A 376 33.85 0.80 13.78
N LYS A 377 33.06 0.75 12.71
CA LYS A 377 33.55 0.96 11.33
C LYS A 377 33.66 2.44 10.97
N ASP A 378 32.60 3.20 11.21
CA ASP A 378 32.41 4.56 10.72
C ASP A 378 33.05 5.56 11.69
N LEU A 379 32.87 5.39 13.01
CA LEU A 379 33.54 6.22 14.03
C LEU A 379 34.94 5.70 14.42
N ARG A 380 35.35 4.54 13.89
CA ARG A 380 36.60 3.85 14.25
C ARG A 380 36.72 3.59 15.77
N PHE A 381 35.59 3.43 16.45
CA PHE A 381 35.56 3.27 17.90
C PHE A 381 36.13 1.89 18.29
N PRO A 382 37.07 1.79 19.23
CA PRO A 382 37.68 0.51 19.57
C PRO A 382 36.67 -0.48 20.17
N LYS A 383 36.64 -1.73 19.66
CA LYS A 383 35.73 -2.78 20.16
C LYS A 383 35.81 -2.98 21.68
N ARG A 384 37.01 -2.94 22.26
CA ARG A 384 37.20 -3.07 23.72
C ARG A 384 36.53 -1.92 24.49
N SER A 385 36.63 -0.70 23.97
CA SER A 385 35.96 0.47 24.55
C SER A 385 34.45 0.34 24.42
N LEU A 386 33.94 -0.12 23.27
CA LEU A 386 32.51 -0.34 23.06
C LEU A 386 31.94 -1.34 24.09
N THR A 387 32.62 -2.46 24.31
CA THR A 387 32.24 -3.44 25.34
C THR A 387 32.23 -2.84 26.74
N ARG A 388 33.20 -1.95 27.05
CA ARG A 388 33.22 -1.23 28.32
C ARG A 388 32.01 -0.32 28.47
N VAL A 389 31.71 0.51 27.47
CA VAL A 389 30.55 1.42 27.49
C VAL A 389 29.25 0.65 27.64
N LYS A 390 29.06 -0.47 26.93
CA LYS A 390 27.89 -1.34 27.09
C LYS A 390 27.70 -1.82 28.54
N ARG A 391 28.78 -2.26 29.18
CA ARG A 391 28.73 -2.75 30.57
C ARG A 391 28.47 -1.62 31.58
N GLU A 392 28.98 -0.43 31.29
CA GLU A 392 28.92 0.74 32.18
C GLU A 392 27.76 1.70 31.84
N ALA A 393 26.89 1.34 30.88
CA ALA A 393 25.91 2.25 30.30
C ALA A 393 24.99 2.88 31.33
N GLU A 394 24.38 2.09 32.22
CA GLU A 394 23.48 2.59 33.27
C GLU A 394 24.20 3.56 34.22
N ALA A 395 25.39 3.18 34.70
CA ALA A 395 26.19 4.02 35.58
C ALA A 395 26.66 5.33 34.92
N LEU A 396 26.98 5.31 33.61
CA LEU A 396 27.33 6.51 32.85
C LEU A 396 26.14 7.47 32.76
N LEU A 397 24.94 6.93 32.52
CA LEU A 397 23.71 7.71 32.40
C LEU A 397 23.27 8.30 33.74
N ASP A 398 23.35 7.54 34.84
CA ASP A 398 23.05 8.03 36.19
C ASP A 398 24.01 9.13 36.64
N LYS A 399 25.30 8.95 36.34
CA LYS A 399 26.32 9.97 36.61
C LYS A 399 26.05 11.24 35.80
N ALA A 400 25.68 11.12 34.52
CA ALA A 400 25.34 12.28 33.69
C ALA A 400 24.10 13.02 34.22
N ALA A 401 23.08 12.29 34.66
CA ALA A 401 21.86 12.86 35.23
C ALA A 401 22.12 13.68 36.51
N THR A 402 23.06 13.23 37.35
CA THR A 402 23.42 13.93 38.59
C THR A 402 24.38 15.11 38.36
N GLN A 403 25.27 15.02 37.37
CA GLN A 403 26.30 16.04 37.11
C GLN A 403 25.83 17.15 36.17
N ARG A 404 24.81 16.90 35.34
CA ARG A 404 24.23 17.88 34.41
C ARG A 404 22.70 17.93 34.57
N PRO A 405 22.16 18.32 35.74
CA PRO A 405 20.73 18.18 36.01
C PRO A 405 19.85 19.10 35.16
N GLN A 406 20.36 20.22 34.63
CA GLN A 406 19.68 21.09 33.66
C GLN A 406 20.57 22.26 33.22
N ALA A 407 20.57 22.55 31.91
CA ALA A 407 20.47 23.93 31.43
C ALA A 407 19.00 24.15 31.06
N ALA A 408 18.17 24.51 32.05
CA ALA A 408 16.79 24.92 31.80
C ALA A 408 16.69 26.44 31.87
N ALA A 409 16.01 26.98 30.86
CA ALA A 409 15.49 28.34 30.71
C ALA A 409 16.51 29.45 30.38
N ALA A 410 16.63 29.72 29.08
CA ALA A 410 16.51 31.07 28.54
C ALA A 410 15.49 31.03 27.39
#